data_AF-A0ABD3RPX0-F1
#
_entry.id   AF-A0ABD3RPX0-F1
#
_cell.length_a   1.000
_cell.length_b   1.000
_cell.length_c   1.000
_cell.angle_alpha   90.00
_cell.angle_beta   90.00
_cell.angle_gamma   90.00
#
_symmetry.space_group_name_H-M   'P 1'
#
loop_
_entity.id
_entity.type
_entity.pdbx_description
1 polymer ?
#
loop_
_entity_poly.entity_id
_entity_poly.type
_entity_poly.pdbx_seq_one_letter_code
_entity_poly.pdbx_strand_id
1 'polypeptide(L)'
;MVEMEGAAAASNPPQQISDMFQKFAIAFKTKTFELFAEDETADATLLLDSAEEFIPDQKVVVIKPDSNHSPNNSGTNLIPTLVPSLFATLSSFEASYLQFQAAHVPEIDQNALEIADKSLVSVLQKLSEMRNLYKRRCSGLNCDFEFPAGSFLEFQVQENQSKLRALETMVNSLQSQIDVKDDEVRVLRKQLDKIRVCNSNLTHKLGLKDGEKGFGVQVLLTIRVFEALLGDSIKSLRCFTKLLIDLMRKAGWDLEEAANSVHPGTEYVKNGHFRYAFLSYVCLGMFHNFDKNDFGLCDNVILCNGNGASDSDSSVYLRQLIEYVASNPMEIISNNPKSEFSRFCERKYDELIHPTMESSIFSNLDKKEKVLDSWKSMTVFYDSFVRMVSSIWLLHKLAYSFHPAVEIFQIEKGVEFSMVYMEDILGKCSFVGKTRPRVGFTVVPGFKIGQTVIQSQVYLNGLKGTE
;
A
#
# COMPACT_ATOMS: atom_id res chain seq x y z
N MET A 1 37.34 -38.27 5.00
CA MET A 1 36.76 -37.82 6.28
C MET A 1 35.41 -37.20 5.92
N VAL A 2 34.42 -38.06 5.69
CA VAL A 2 33.27 -38.32 6.59
C VAL A 2 32.31 -37.13 6.63
N GLU A 3 31.21 -37.33 5.89
CA GLU A 3 29.81 -36.93 6.09
C GLU A 3 29.47 -35.66 6.89
N MET A 4 28.64 -34.80 6.27
CA MET A 4 27.27 -34.58 6.76
C MET A 4 26.41 -33.94 5.67
N GLU A 5 25.52 -34.73 5.08
CA GLU A 5 24.35 -34.25 4.32
C GLU A 5 23.38 -33.58 5.29
N GLY A 6 23.15 -32.28 5.10
CA GLY A 6 22.07 -31.56 5.77
C GLY A 6 20.74 -31.87 5.07
N ALA A 7 19.95 -32.76 5.66
CA ALA A 7 18.59 -33.05 5.23
C ALA A 7 17.75 -31.76 5.13
N ALA A 8 17.24 -31.48 3.94
CA ALA A 8 16.25 -30.44 3.72
C ALA A 8 14.97 -30.81 4.48
N ALA A 9 14.74 -30.13 5.60
CA ALA A 9 13.48 -30.19 6.31
C ALA A 9 12.37 -29.68 5.37
N ALA A 10 11.53 -30.60 4.91
CA ALA A 10 10.27 -30.26 4.26
C ALA A 10 9.44 -29.43 5.25
N SER A 11 9.44 -28.11 5.06
CA SER A 11 8.55 -27.19 5.75
C SER A 11 7.13 -27.51 5.32
N ASN A 12 6.43 -28.32 6.10
CA ASN A 12 4.99 -28.48 5.95
C ASN A 12 4.35 -27.07 5.98
N PRO A 13 3.40 -26.77 5.08
CA PRO A 13 2.67 -25.51 5.13
C PRO A 13 2.03 -25.38 6.53
N PRO A 14 1.93 -24.17 7.08
CA PRO A 14 1.32 -23.96 8.39
C PRO A 14 -0.08 -24.59 8.35
N GLN A 15 -0.31 -25.59 9.21
CA GLN A 15 -1.60 -26.27 9.30
C GLN A 15 -2.69 -25.19 9.40
N GLN A 16 -3.63 -25.22 8.45
CA GLN A 16 -4.69 -24.22 8.46
C GLN A 16 -5.45 -24.40 9.76
N ILE A 17 -5.64 -23.32 10.50
CA ILE A 17 -6.43 -23.30 11.73
C ILE A 17 -7.82 -23.92 11.47
N SER A 18 -8.36 -23.77 10.25
CA SER A 18 -9.58 -24.45 9.79
C SER A 18 -9.50 -25.98 9.89
N ASP A 19 -8.42 -26.63 9.42
CA ASP A 19 -8.26 -28.09 9.53
C ASP A 19 -8.27 -28.56 10.99
N MET A 20 -7.74 -27.74 11.89
CA MET A 20 -7.71 -28.03 13.32
C MET A 20 -9.11 -27.89 13.95
N PHE A 21 -9.87 -26.87 13.56
CA PHE A 21 -11.28 -26.71 13.98
C PHE A 21 -12.19 -27.76 13.37
N GLN A 22 -11.97 -28.18 12.12
CA GLN A 22 -12.74 -29.23 11.46
C GLN A 22 -12.47 -30.59 12.11
N LYS A 23 -11.21 -30.91 12.43
CA LYS A 23 -10.87 -32.10 13.23
C LYS A 23 -11.48 -32.07 14.63
N PHE A 24 -11.51 -30.89 15.26
CA PHE A 24 -12.15 -30.72 16.57
C PHE A 24 -13.67 -30.91 16.49
N ALA A 25 -14.33 -30.34 15.47
CA ALA A 25 -15.76 -30.50 15.23
C ALA A 25 -16.12 -31.95 14.94
N ILE A 26 -15.35 -32.65 14.09
CA ILE A 26 -15.52 -34.09 13.81
C ILE A 26 -15.36 -34.90 15.09
N ALA A 27 -14.31 -34.65 15.88
CA ALA A 27 -14.08 -35.35 17.15
C ALA A 27 -15.19 -35.09 18.18
N PHE A 28 -15.77 -33.89 18.20
CA PHE A 28 -16.89 -33.57 19.09
C PHE A 28 -18.18 -34.27 18.64
N LYS A 29 -18.40 -34.34 17.32
CA LYS A 29 -19.55 -35.01 16.69
C LYS A 29 -19.49 -36.53 16.89
N THR A 30 -18.33 -37.17 16.67
CA THR A 30 -18.17 -38.61 16.93
C THR A 30 -18.30 -38.96 18.42
N LYS A 31 -17.77 -38.12 19.31
CA LYS A 31 -17.85 -38.36 20.76
C LYS A 31 -19.24 -38.13 21.36
N THR A 32 -20.11 -37.39 20.66
CA THR A 32 -21.54 -37.30 21.03
C THR A 32 -22.32 -38.54 20.61
N PHE A 33 -21.87 -39.27 19.59
CA PHE A 33 -22.41 -40.59 19.20
C PHE A 33 -21.86 -41.74 20.06
N GLU A 34 -20.59 -41.72 20.43
CA GLU A 34 -19.97 -42.76 21.29
C GLU A 34 -20.49 -42.78 22.73
N LEU A 35 -21.13 -41.70 23.21
CA LEU A 35 -21.69 -41.68 24.58
C LEU A 35 -22.93 -42.58 24.75
N PHE A 36 -23.42 -43.20 23.68
CA PHE A 36 -24.60 -44.08 23.68
C PHE A 36 -24.37 -45.45 23.00
N ALA A 37 -23.15 -45.77 22.57
CA ALA A 37 -22.81 -47.11 22.11
C ALA A 37 -22.13 -47.86 23.26
N GLU A 38 -22.80 -48.84 23.85
CA GLU A 38 -22.18 -49.77 24.80
C GLU A 38 -20.99 -50.49 24.13
N ASP A 39 -19.92 -50.65 24.91
CA ASP A 39 -18.68 -51.33 24.54
C ASP A 39 -18.91 -52.63 23.75
N GLU A 40 -18.36 -52.71 22.53
CA GLU A 40 -17.68 -53.94 22.10
C GLU A 40 -16.38 -53.60 21.37
N THR A 41 -15.33 -54.28 21.82
CA THR A 41 -13.97 -54.25 21.31
C THR A 41 -13.90 -54.67 19.84
N ALA A 42 -13.33 -53.84 18.96
CA ALA A 42 -12.45 -54.28 17.87
C ALA A 42 -11.87 -53.10 17.07
N ASP A 43 -10.58 -53.25 16.78
CA ASP A 43 -9.70 -52.57 15.83
C ASP A 43 -10.16 -51.33 15.04
N ALA A 44 -9.30 -50.33 15.15
CA ALA A 44 -9.14 -49.26 14.19
C ALA A 44 -8.82 -49.81 12.79
N THR A 45 -9.30 -49.06 11.79
CA THR A 45 -9.07 -49.16 10.33
C THR A 45 -10.11 -49.97 9.57
N LEU A 46 -10.62 -49.35 8.51
CA LEU A 46 -11.71 -49.76 7.61
C LEU A 46 -13.09 -49.29 8.06
N LEU A 47 -13.51 -48.13 7.52
CA LEU A 47 -14.77 -47.95 6.79
C LEU A 47 -14.94 -46.44 6.50
N LEU A 48 -14.12 -45.95 5.56
CA LEU A 48 -14.58 -44.90 4.66
C LEU A 48 -15.59 -45.56 3.73
N ASP A 49 -16.65 -44.83 3.42
CA ASP A 49 -17.74 -45.20 2.50
C ASP A 49 -18.95 -45.85 3.19
N SER A 50 -19.83 -45.02 3.74
CA SER A 50 -21.24 -45.36 3.90
C SER A 50 -22.05 -44.08 3.85
N ALA A 51 -22.95 -44.02 2.86
CA ALA A 51 -23.99 -43.02 2.78
C ALA A 51 -24.71 -42.94 4.13
N GLU A 52 -24.73 -41.75 4.71
CA GLU A 52 -25.40 -41.47 5.99
C GLU A 52 -26.92 -41.59 5.77
N GLU A 53 -27.43 -42.80 5.95
CA GLU A 53 -28.85 -43.08 6.07
C GLU A 53 -29.31 -42.50 7.42
N PHE A 54 -30.02 -41.39 7.32
CA PHE A 54 -30.72 -40.71 8.40
C PHE A 54 -31.65 -41.71 9.10
N ILE A 55 -31.39 -42.03 10.37
CA ILE A 55 -32.37 -42.71 11.22
C ILE A 55 -33.09 -41.63 12.03
N PRO A 56 -34.27 -41.13 11.60
CA PRO A 56 -35.14 -40.44 12.52
C PRO A 56 -35.66 -41.48 13.52
N ASP A 57 -35.92 -41.09 14.76
CA ASP A 57 -36.56 -41.90 15.82
C ASP A 57 -35.66 -42.71 16.78
N GLN A 58 -34.51 -42.17 17.19
CA GLN A 58 -33.86 -42.68 18.41
C GLN A 58 -34.66 -42.27 19.66
N LYS A 59 -35.70 -43.05 19.99
CA LYS A 59 -36.51 -42.91 21.19
C LYS A 59 -35.69 -43.39 22.38
N VAL A 60 -35.21 -42.46 23.22
CA VAL A 60 -34.56 -42.81 24.51
C VAL A 60 -35.58 -43.60 25.35
N VAL A 61 -35.37 -44.92 25.44
CA VAL A 61 -36.18 -45.79 26.30
C VAL A 61 -35.73 -45.56 27.73
N VAL A 62 -36.50 -44.77 28.48
CA VAL A 62 -36.36 -44.69 29.93
C VAL A 62 -36.77 -46.05 30.49
N ILE A 63 -35.80 -46.87 30.88
CA ILE A 63 -36.08 -48.07 31.69
C ILE A 63 -36.61 -47.56 33.03
N LYS A 64 -37.93 -47.69 33.23
CA LYS A 64 -38.56 -47.41 34.52
C LYS A 64 -37.95 -48.36 35.56
N PRO A 65 -37.43 -47.87 36.71
CA PRO A 65 -37.29 -48.75 37.86
C PRO A 65 -38.69 -49.18 38.30
N ASP A 66 -38.85 -50.47 38.60
CA ASP A 66 -40.13 -51.09 38.94
C ASP A 66 -40.91 -50.29 39.99
N SER A 67 -42.19 -50.09 39.70
CA SER A 67 -43.15 -49.38 40.53
C SER A 67 -43.45 -50.19 41.81
N ASN A 68 -42.74 -49.92 42.89
CA ASN A 68 -43.19 -50.32 44.22
C ASN A 68 -44.34 -49.39 44.67
N HIS A 69 -45.55 -49.92 44.64
CA HIS A 69 -46.72 -49.33 45.27
C HIS A 69 -46.46 -49.03 46.75
N SER A 70 -46.63 -47.76 47.13
CA SER A 70 -47.19 -47.44 48.45
C SER A 70 -48.25 -46.34 48.26
N PRO A 71 -49.47 -46.52 48.80
CA PRO A 71 -50.48 -45.48 48.75
C PRO A 71 -50.24 -44.54 49.94
N ASN A 72 -49.94 -43.27 49.71
CA ASN A 72 -50.38 -42.15 50.56
C ASN A 72 -49.86 -40.78 50.06
N ASN A 73 -50.74 -39.79 50.16
CA ASN A 73 -50.57 -38.33 50.00
C ASN A 73 -50.68 -37.74 48.57
N SER A 74 -51.91 -37.74 48.07
CA SER A 74 -52.41 -37.05 46.88
C SER A 74 -52.56 -35.52 47.04
N GLY A 75 -51.57 -34.78 47.56
CA GLY A 75 -51.80 -33.33 47.80
C GLY A 75 -50.64 -32.35 47.75
N THR A 76 -49.38 -32.75 47.96
CA THR A 76 -48.38 -31.76 48.40
C THR A 76 -47.21 -31.43 47.46
N ASN A 77 -46.92 -32.19 46.40
CA ASN A 77 -45.68 -31.97 45.62
C ASN A 77 -45.88 -31.69 44.12
N LEU A 78 -46.70 -30.70 43.77
CA LEU A 78 -46.83 -30.20 42.39
C LEU A 78 -45.76 -29.17 41.99
N ILE A 79 -45.14 -28.47 42.95
CA ILE A 79 -44.08 -27.49 42.69
C ILE A 79 -42.76 -28.16 42.22
N PRO A 80 -42.31 -29.28 42.82
CA PRO A 80 -41.08 -29.97 42.40
C PRO A 80 -41.10 -30.53 40.97
N THR A 81 -42.27 -30.76 40.37
CA THR A 81 -42.42 -31.26 38.99
C THR A 81 -42.67 -30.14 37.98
N LEU A 82 -43.32 -29.05 38.41
CA LEU A 82 -43.64 -27.90 37.55
C LEU A 82 -42.40 -27.08 37.18
N VAL A 83 -41.43 -26.97 38.09
CA VAL A 83 -40.17 -26.25 37.84
C VAL A 83 -39.29 -26.96 36.78
N PRO A 84 -38.98 -28.27 36.88
CA PRO A 84 -38.28 -29.01 35.81
C PRO A 84 -39.02 -28.99 34.48
N SER A 85 -40.35 -29.11 34.50
CA SER A 85 -41.17 -29.01 33.30
C SER A 85 -41.04 -27.64 32.62
N LEU A 86 -40.92 -26.57 33.42
CA LEU A 86 -40.71 -25.21 32.91
C LEU A 86 -39.32 -25.07 32.27
N PHE A 87 -38.27 -25.57 32.90
CA PHE A 87 -36.92 -25.53 32.32
C PHE A 87 -36.82 -26.36 31.03
N ALA A 88 -37.48 -27.53 30.99
CA ALA A 88 -37.56 -28.35 29.78
C ALA A 88 -38.29 -27.63 28.64
N THR A 89 -39.43 -26.98 28.94
CA THR A 89 -40.20 -26.23 27.94
C THR A 89 -39.47 -24.97 27.46
N LEU A 90 -38.79 -24.24 28.36
CA LEU A 90 -37.94 -23.10 27.99
C LEU A 90 -36.75 -23.53 27.12
N SER A 91 -36.10 -24.65 27.45
CA SER A 91 -35.00 -25.17 26.62
C SER A 91 -35.50 -25.64 25.25
N SER A 92 -36.72 -26.20 25.18
CA SER A 92 -37.36 -26.54 23.91
C SER A 92 -37.73 -25.31 23.08
N PHE A 93 -38.12 -24.22 23.74
CA PHE A 93 -38.36 -22.93 23.10
C PHE A 93 -37.07 -22.37 22.50
N GLU A 94 -35.98 -22.36 23.28
CA GLU A 94 -34.66 -21.90 22.83
C GLU A 94 -34.17 -22.69 21.61
N ALA A 95 -34.26 -24.02 21.63
CA ALA A 95 -33.90 -24.86 20.50
C ALA A 95 -34.73 -24.54 19.24
N SER A 96 -36.04 -24.40 19.38
CA SER A 96 -36.94 -24.06 18.26
C SER A 96 -36.67 -22.67 17.71
N TYR A 97 -36.34 -21.71 18.59
CA TYR A 97 -36.01 -20.35 18.20
C TYR A 97 -34.67 -20.27 17.45
N LEU A 98 -33.65 -21.03 17.88
CA LEU A 98 -32.38 -21.12 17.15
C LEU A 98 -32.54 -21.80 15.80
N GLN A 99 -33.38 -22.82 15.69
CA GLN A 99 -33.72 -23.44 14.40
C GLN A 99 -34.42 -22.44 13.46
N PHE A 100 -35.34 -21.64 14.00
CA PHE A 100 -35.99 -20.57 13.25
C PHE A 100 -34.96 -19.53 12.76
N GLN A 101 -34.01 -19.12 13.61
CA GLN A 101 -32.92 -18.22 13.20
C GLN A 101 -31.98 -18.83 12.15
N ALA A 102 -31.66 -20.12 12.28
CA ALA A 102 -30.82 -20.82 11.32
C ALA A 102 -31.48 -20.92 9.93
N ALA A 103 -32.82 -21.08 9.87
CA ALA A 103 -33.57 -21.11 8.62
C ALA A 103 -33.58 -19.77 7.86
N HIS A 104 -33.15 -18.67 8.50
CA HIS A 104 -33.10 -17.33 7.89
C HIS A 104 -31.78 -16.99 7.17
N VAL A 105 -30.70 -17.77 7.37
CA VAL A 105 -29.36 -17.41 6.88
C VAL A 105 -28.66 -18.64 6.31
N PRO A 106 -28.07 -18.60 5.09
CA PRO A 106 -27.97 -17.47 4.15
C PRO A 106 -29.10 -17.38 3.10
N GLU A 107 -29.75 -18.49 2.76
CA GLU A 107 -30.97 -18.55 1.93
C GLU A 107 -32.14 -19.02 2.80
N ILE A 108 -33.33 -18.47 2.57
CA ILE A 108 -34.52 -18.76 3.39
C ILE A 108 -35.04 -20.16 3.03
N ASP A 109 -34.87 -21.13 3.93
CA ASP A 109 -35.54 -22.42 3.82
C ASP A 109 -36.98 -22.28 4.34
N GLN A 110 -37.91 -22.05 3.42
CA GLN A 110 -39.32 -21.84 3.70
C GLN A 110 -39.95 -23.04 4.46
N ASN A 111 -39.51 -24.26 4.19
CA ASN A 111 -40.08 -25.46 4.82
C ASN A 111 -39.55 -25.62 6.26
N ALA A 112 -38.25 -25.44 6.47
CA ALA A 112 -37.66 -25.44 7.81
C ALA A 112 -38.22 -24.31 8.67
N LEU A 113 -38.48 -23.14 8.07
CA LEU A 113 -39.09 -21.99 8.74
C LEU A 113 -40.50 -22.30 9.24
N GLU A 114 -41.36 -22.88 8.39
CA GLU A 114 -42.72 -23.26 8.78
C GLU A 114 -42.74 -24.34 9.88
N ILE A 115 -41.80 -25.29 9.85
CA ILE A 115 -41.68 -26.34 10.87
C ILE A 115 -41.23 -25.72 12.21
N ALA A 116 -40.22 -24.85 12.19
CA ALA A 116 -39.72 -24.18 13.39
C ALA A 116 -40.76 -23.23 13.99
N ASP A 117 -41.51 -22.50 13.16
CA ASP A 117 -42.59 -21.60 13.59
C ASP A 117 -43.73 -22.40 14.27
N LYS A 118 -44.21 -23.48 13.64
CA LYS A 118 -45.22 -24.38 14.24
C LYS A 118 -44.74 -24.94 15.59
N SER A 119 -43.47 -25.36 15.68
CA SER A 119 -42.88 -25.82 16.93
C SER A 119 -42.88 -24.72 17.99
N LEU A 120 -42.45 -23.50 17.64
CA LEU A 120 -42.39 -22.36 18.55
C LEU A 120 -43.78 -21.97 19.09
N VAL A 121 -44.79 -21.92 18.22
CA VAL A 121 -46.19 -21.69 18.60
C VAL A 121 -46.69 -22.77 19.55
N SER A 122 -46.38 -24.04 19.30
CA SER A 122 -46.78 -25.15 20.18
C SER A 122 -46.14 -25.06 21.57
N VAL A 123 -44.86 -24.66 21.66
CA VAL A 123 -44.17 -24.48 22.93
C VAL A 123 -44.73 -23.28 23.70
N LEU A 124 -45.06 -22.18 23.02
CA LEU A 124 -45.70 -21.02 23.62
C LEU A 124 -47.11 -21.36 24.17
N GLN A 125 -47.88 -22.18 23.43
CA GLN A 125 -49.16 -22.69 23.91
C GLN A 125 -48.98 -23.51 25.20
N LYS A 126 -48.01 -24.43 25.24
CA LYS A 126 -47.70 -25.23 26.44
C LYS A 126 -47.27 -24.37 27.63
N LEU A 127 -46.44 -23.34 27.41
CA LEU A 127 -46.07 -22.37 28.45
C LEU A 127 -47.28 -21.59 28.97
N SER A 128 -48.22 -21.25 28.09
CA SER A 128 -49.46 -20.55 28.47
C SER A 128 -50.37 -21.42 29.33
N GLU A 129 -50.47 -22.72 29.02
CA GLU A 129 -51.21 -23.69 29.83
C GLU A 129 -50.59 -23.85 31.21
N MET A 130 -49.26 -24.00 31.29
CA MET A 130 -48.54 -24.07 32.56
C MET A 130 -48.74 -22.81 33.41
N ARG A 131 -48.70 -21.62 32.79
CA ARG A 131 -48.99 -20.34 33.46
C ARG A 131 -50.42 -20.31 34.01
N ASN A 132 -51.40 -20.75 33.22
CA ASN A 132 -52.80 -20.79 33.64
C ASN A 132 -53.04 -21.78 34.78
N LEU A 133 -52.36 -22.93 34.77
CA LEU A 133 -52.38 -23.90 35.86
C LEU A 133 -51.81 -23.33 37.15
N TYR A 134 -50.66 -22.66 37.08
CA TYR A 134 -50.07 -21.97 38.23
C TYR A 134 -51.01 -20.89 38.79
N LYS A 135 -51.62 -20.08 37.92
CA LYS A 135 -52.56 -19.02 38.32
C LYS A 135 -53.82 -19.58 39.01
N ARG A 136 -54.39 -20.66 38.47
CA ARG A 136 -55.57 -21.34 39.04
C ARG A 136 -55.27 -21.91 40.42
N ARG A 137 -54.07 -22.48 40.61
CA ARG A 137 -53.58 -22.96 41.91
C ARG A 137 -53.44 -21.82 42.92
N CYS A 138 -52.80 -20.71 42.54
CA CYS A 138 -52.65 -19.54 43.43
C CYS A 138 -53.99 -18.90 43.82
N SER A 139 -55.05 -19.13 43.04
CA SER A 139 -56.40 -18.62 43.30
C SER A 139 -57.27 -19.56 44.16
N GLY A 140 -56.73 -20.69 44.64
CA GLY A 140 -57.39 -21.56 45.62
C GLY A 140 -58.55 -22.42 45.08
N LEU A 141 -58.69 -22.57 43.76
CA LEU A 141 -59.65 -23.49 43.14
C LEU A 141 -59.08 -24.92 43.18
N ASN A 142 -59.77 -25.84 43.88
CA ASN A 142 -59.45 -27.27 43.85
C ASN A 142 -59.56 -27.80 42.42
N CYS A 143 -58.53 -28.51 41.96
CA CYS A 143 -58.42 -28.98 40.59
C CYS A 143 -58.21 -30.50 40.62
N ASP A 144 -59.22 -31.27 40.19
CA ASP A 144 -59.09 -32.68 39.81
C ASP A 144 -58.46 -32.76 38.42
N PHE A 145 -57.19 -32.39 38.31
CA PHE A 145 -56.43 -32.53 37.07
C PHE A 145 -55.04 -33.10 37.37
N GLU A 146 -54.81 -34.33 36.93
CA GLU A 146 -53.50 -34.96 36.97
C GLU A 146 -52.58 -34.22 35.99
N PHE A 147 -51.58 -33.53 36.54
CA PHE A 147 -50.42 -33.11 35.74
C PHE A 147 -49.83 -34.38 35.12
N PRO A 148 -49.41 -34.39 33.84
CA PRO A 148 -48.78 -35.56 33.25
C PRO A 148 -47.68 -36.01 34.22
N ALA A 149 -47.78 -37.25 34.72
CA ALA A 149 -46.88 -37.79 35.72
C ALA A 149 -45.51 -38.08 35.10
N GLY A 150 -44.87 -37.04 34.55
CA GLY A 150 -43.49 -37.05 34.15
C GLY A 150 -42.64 -37.00 35.41
N SER A 151 -41.76 -37.98 35.55
CA SER A 151 -40.79 -37.96 36.65
C SER A 151 -39.88 -36.73 36.50
N PHE A 152 -39.33 -36.21 37.61
CA PHE A 152 -38.31 -35.15 37.58
C PHE A 152 -37.19 -35.44 36.56
N LEU A 153 -36.78 -36.71 36.48
CA LEU A 153 -35.73 -37.20 35.60
C LEU A 153 -36.11 -37.09 34.11
N GLU A 154 -37.38 -37.32 33.78
CA GLU A 154 -37.89 -37.25 32.40
C GLU A 154 -37.86 -35.81 31.88
N PHE A 155 -38.24 -34.83 32.70
CA PHE A 155 -38.12 -33.42 32.34
C PHE A 155 -36.66 -32.98 32.21
N GLN A 156 -35.77 -33.48 33.06
CA GLN A 156 -34.34 -33.19 32.98
C GLN A 156 -33.71 -33.78 31.70
N VAL A 157 -34.10 -34.99 31.30
CA VAL A 157 -33.68 -35.59 30.03
C VAL A 157 -34.19 -34.75 28.85
N GLN A 158 -35.46 -34.35 28.86
CA GLN A 158 -36.04 -33.50 27.82
C GLN A 158 -35.35 -32.13 27.71
N GLU A 159 -34.97 -31.54 28.85
CA GLU A 159 -34.20 -30.30 28.92
C GLU A 159 -32.83 -30.48 28.25
N ASN A 160 -32.09 -31.52 28.64
CA ASN A 160 -30.77 -31.82 28.09
C ASN A 160 -30.83 -32.14 26.58
N GLN A 161 -31.84 -32.89 26.13
CA GLN A 161 -32.07 -33.14 24.70
C GLN A 161 -32.34 -31.85 23.92
N SER A 162 -33.07 -30.91 24.53
CA SER A 162 -33.35 -29.61 23.89
C SER A 162 -32.10 -28.74 23.82
N LYS A 163 -31.28 -28.75 24.88
CA LYS A 163 -29.96 -28.09 24.89
C LYS A 163 -29.00 -28.68 23.85
N LEU A 164 -28.97 -30.01 23.70
CA LEU A 164 -28.17 -30.67 22.67
C LEU A 164 -28.60 -30.24 21.26
N ARG A 165 -29.91 -30.19 20.96
CA ARG A 165 -30.43 -29.69 19.68
C ARG A 165 -30.04 -28.23 19.41
N ALA A 166 -30.06 -27.38 20.43
CA ALA A 166 -29.62 -25.99 20.33
C ALA A 166 -28.13 -25.88 19.99
N LEU A 167 -27.28 -26.62 20.70
CA LEU A 167 -25.85 -26.66 20.44
C LEU A 167 -25.53 -27.22 19.04
N GLU A 168 -26.21 -28.29 18.64
CA GLU A 168 -26.06 -28.89 17.31
C GLU A 168 -26.40 -27.87 16.21
N THR A 169 -27.50 -27.14 16.37
CA THR A 169 -27.90 -26.09 15.41
C THR A 169 -26.84 -24.99 15.31
N MET A 170 -26.27 -24.57 16.44
CA MET A 170 -25.20 -23.57 16.46
C MET A 170 -23.92 -24.09 15.81
N VAL A 171 -23.53 -25.34 16.10
CA VAL A 171 -22.36 -26.00 15.50
C VAL A 171 -22.50 -26.11 13.99
N ASN A 172 -23.67 -26.57 13.51
CA ASN A 172 -23.93 -26.70 12.07
C ASN A 172 -23.89 -25.32 11.37
N SER A 173 -24.43 -24.27 12.00
CA SER A 173 -24.37 -22.90 11.48
C SER A 173 -22.93 -22.38 11.41
N LEU A 174 -22.13 -22.58 12.46
CA LEU A 174 -20.72 -22.18 12.48
C LEU A 174 -19.90 -22.96 11.45
N GLN A 175 -20.16 -24.25 11.29
CA GLN A 175 -19.48 -25.08 10.29
C GLN A 175 -19.76 -24.56 8.87
N SER A 176 -21.02 -24.26 8.55
CA SER A 176 -21.38 -23.65 7.26
C SER A 176 -20.67 -22.32 7.01
N GLN A 177 -20.55 -21.46 8.04
CA GLN A 177 -19.82 -20.20 7.93
C GLN A 177 -18.31 -20.40 7.70
N ILE A 178 -17.71 -21.42 8.33
CA ILE A 178 -16.31 -21.79 8.10
C ILE A 178 -16.12 -22.24 6.66
N ASP A 179 -17.01 -23.09 6.15
CA ASP A 179 -16.92 -23.62 4.78
C ASP A 179 -16.99 -22.48 3.74
N VAL A 180 -17.92 -21.52 3.91
CA VAL A 180 -18.02 -20.32 3.05
C VAL A 180 -16.73 -19.49 3.10
N LYS A 181 -16.17 -19.28 4.30
CA LYS A 181 -14.92 -18.52 4.46
C LYS A 181 -13.72 -19.24 3.85
N ASP A 182 -13.65 -20.55 3.96
CA ASP A 182 -12.60 -21.35 3.33
C ASP A 182 -12.68 -21.30 1.80
N ASP A 183 -13.88 -21.28 1.23
CA ASP A 183 -14.09 -21.06 -0.20
C ASP A 183 -13.62 -19.66 -0.64
N GLU A 184 -13.95 -18.60 0.11
CA GLU A 184 -13.44 -17.24 -0.12
C GLU A 184 -11.91 -17.19 -0.07
N VAL A 185 -11.29 -17.81 0.95
CA VAL A 185 -9.83 -17.90 1.09
C VAL A 185 -9.22 -18.65 -0.10
N ARG A 186 -9.84 -19.74 -0.57
CA ARG A 186 -9.39 -20.49 -1.74
C ARG A 186 -9.42 -19.64 -3.00
N VAL A 187 -10.47 -18.83 -3.20
CA VAL A 187 -10.58 -17.90 -4.32
C VAL A 187 -9.50 -16.81 -4.24
N LEU A 188 -9.33 -16.19 -3.08
CA LEU A 188 -8.32 -15.15 -2.87
C LEU A 188 -6.89 -15.68 -3.06
N ARG A 189 -6.59 -16.90 -2.58
CA ARG A 189 -5.30 -17.56 -2.83
C ARG A 189 -5.05 -17.79 -4.31
N LYS A 190 -6.04 -18.29 -5.06
CA LYS A 190 -5.95 -18.44 -6.52
C LYS A 190 -5.70 -17.09 -7.22
N GLN A 191 -6.33 -16.00 -6.76
CA GLN A 191 -6.06 -14.66 -7.29
C GLN A 191 -4.64 -14.17 -6.96
N LEU A 192 -4.19 -14.39 -5.72
CA LEU A 192 -2.83 -14.06 -5.30
C LEU A 192 -1.79 -14.82 -6.12
N ASP A 193 -2.01 -16.12 -6.37
CA ASP A 193 -1.12 -16.93 -7.19
C ASP A 193 -1.10 -16.47 -8.64
N LYS A 194 -2.27 -16.11 -9.21
CA LYS A 194 -2.34 -15.47 -10.54
C LYS A 194 -1.54 -14.17 -10.60
N ILE A 195 -1.66 -13.31 -9.58
CA ILE A 195 -0.89 -12.06 -9.48
C ILE A 195 0.60 -12.35 -9.33
N ARG A 196 0.99 -13.33 -8.51
CA ARG A 196 2.39 -13.74 -8.32
C ARG A 196 2.99 -14.29 -9.61
N VAL A 197 2.25 -15.10 -10.37
CA VAL A 197 2.68 -15.59 -11.68
C VAL A 197 2.79 -14.42 -12.67
N CYS A 198 1.79 -13.53 -12.73
CA CYS A 198 1.83 -12.35 -13.58
C CYS A 198 3.02 -11.44 -13.25
N ASN A 199 3.23 -11.14 -11.97
CA ASN A 199 4.39 -10.40 -11.48
C ASN A 199 5.68 -11.13 -11.80
N SER A 200 5.78 -12.45 -11.59
CA SER A 200 6.95 -13.22 -11.97
C SER A 200 7.24 -13.13 -13.47
N ASN A 201 6.22 -13.17 -14.32
CA ASN A 201 6.35 -13.03 -15.77
C ASN A 201 6.75 -11.60 -16.16
N LEU A 202 6.21 -10.59 -15.48
CA LEU A 202 6.63 -9.19 -15.62
C LEU A 202 8.08 -9.03 -15.17
N THR A 203 8.45 -9.51 -14.00
CA THR A 203 9.81 -9.56 -13.45
C THR A 203 10.76 -10.28 -14.41
N HIS A 204 10.35 -11.36 -15.08
CA HIS A 204 11.15 -12.04 -16.11
C HIS A 204 11.26 -11.22 -17.41
N LYS A 205 10.15 -10.65 -17.89
CA LYS A 205 10.16 -9.70 -19.03
C LYS A 205 10.97 -8.43 -18.73
N LEU A 206 11.06 -8.07 -17.46
CA LEU A 206 11.85 -6.99 -16.89
C LEU A 206 13.23 -7.47 -16.41
N GLY A 207 13.63 -8.72 -16.69
CA GLY A 207 14.94 -9.32 -16.39
C GLY A 207 15.46 -9.13 -14.95
N LEU A 208 14.57 -9.20 -13.96
CA LEU A 208 14.87 -8.94 -12.54
C LEU A 208 15.14 -10.21 -11.72
N LYS A 209 15.05 -11.41 -12.31
CA LYS A 209 14.94 -12.67 -11.54
C LYS A 209 16.15 -13.58 -11.51
N ASP A 210 17.21 -13.30 -12.27
CA ASP A 210 18.28 -14.29 -12.40
C ASP A 210 19.65 -13.65 -12.56
N GLY A 211 20.29 -13.20 -11.48
CA GLY A 211 21.73 -12.85 -11.44
C GLY A 211 22.24 -11.75 -12.39
N GLU A 212 21.43 -11.34 -13.36
CA GLU A 212 21.66 -10.36 -14.40
C GLU A 212 21.09 -9.06 -13.84
N LYS A 213 21.95 -8.32 -13.15
CA LYS A 213 21.70 -6.97 -12.61
C LYS A 213 21.35 -5.93 -13.69
N GLY A 214 20.94 -6.34 -14.89
CA GLY A 214 20.92 -5.50 -16.09
C GLY A 214 19.57 -4.90 -16.44
N PHE A 215 18.44 -5.55 -16.17
CA PHE A 215 17.22 -5.18 -16.92
C PHE A 215 16.30 -4.16 -16.22
N GLY A 216 16.19 -4.19 -14.88
CA GLY A 216 15.64 -3.04 -14.12
C GLY A 216 16.49 -1.78 -14.28
N VAL A 217 17.80 -1.97 -14.44
CA VAL A 217 18.79 -0.94 -14.77
C VAL A 217 18.58 -0.41 -16.19
N GLN A 218 18.33 -1.26 -17.18
CA GLN A 218 18.04 -0.85 -18.57
C GLN A 218 16.78 0.01 -18.70
N VAL A 219 15.73 -0.24 -17.91
CA VAL A 219 14.52 0.61 -17.94
C VAL A 219 14.85 2.04 -17.49
N LEU A 220 15.64 2.20 -16.43
CA LEU A 220 16.13 3.52 -15.98
C LEU A 220 17.08 4.18 -17.00
N LEU A 221 17.92 3.38 -17.67
CA LEU A 221 18.88 3.84 -18.70
C LEU A 221 18.25 4.02 -20.09
N THR A 222 16.99 4.45 -20.14
CA THR A 222 16.33 4.81 -21.41
C THR A 222 16.44 6.31 -21.64
N ILE A 223 16.69 6.74 -22.89
CA ILE A 223 16.73 8.16 -23.28
C ILE A 223 15.49 8.92 -22.79
N ARG A 224 14.31 8.31 -22.86
CA ARG A 224 13.04 8.91 -22.38
C ARG A 224 13.04 9.22 -20.88
N VAL A 225 13.67 8.37 -20.07
CA VAL A 225 13.79 8.61 -18.62
C VAL A 225 14.73 9.78 -18.38
N PHE A 226 15.85 9.84 -19.10
CA PHE A 226 16.75 10.99 -19.04
C PHE A 226 16.07 12.29 -19.48
N GLU A 227 15.34 12.29 -20.61
CA GLU A 227 14.57 13.44 -21.09
C GLU A 227 13.51 13.90 -20.08
N ALA A 228 12.82 12.96 -19.43
CA ALA A 228 11.85 13.27 -18.39
C ALA A 228 12.50 13.93 -17.16
N LEU A 229 13.59 13.34 -16.64
CA LEU A 229 14.34 13.92 -15.52
C LEU A 229 14.91 15.29 -15.89
N LEU A 230 15.51 15.44 -17.07
CA LEU A 230 16.01 16.72 -17.57
C LEU A 230 14.87 17.76 -17.64
N GLY A 231 13.70 17.36 -18.14
CA GLY A 231 12.51 18.21 -18.17
C GLY A 231 12.10 18.69 -16.78
N ASP A 232 12.13 17.81 -15.77
CA ASP A 232 11.82 18.16 -14.38
C ASP A 232 12.91 19.04 -13.73
N SER A 233 14.18 18.81 -14.05
CA SER A 233 15.28 19.69 -13.65
C SER A 233 15.12 21.09 -14.25
N ILE A 234 14.80 21.20 -15.55
CA ILE A 234 14.54 22.48 -16.23
C ILE A 234 13.33 23.20 -15.63
N LYS A 235 12.25 22.48 -15.28
CA LYS A 235 11.12 23.08 -14.56
C LYS A 235 11.56 23.67 -13.22
N SER A 236 12.36 22.93 -12.46
CA SER A 236 12.87 23.36 -11.14
C SER A 236 13.78 24.57 -11.27
N LEU A 237 14.68 24.59 -12.26
CA LEU A 237 15.53 25.73 -12.63
C LEU A 237 14.69 26.97 -12.96
N ARG A 238 13.63 26.83 -13.78
CA ARG A 238 12.72 27.92 -14.14
C ARG A 238 11.96 28.47 -12.92
N CYS A 239 11.48 27.60 -12.04
CA CYS A 239 10.80 27.99 -10.80
C CYS A 239 11.74 28.80 -9.89
N PHE A 240 12.95 28.31 -9.66
CA PHE A 240 13.95 29.01 -8.85
C PHE A 240 14.37 30.33 -9.49
N THR A 241 14.61 30.36 -10.81
CA THR A 241 14.96 31.58 -11.54
C THR A 241 13.87 32.65 -11.38
N LYS A 242 12.60 32.27 -11.47
CA LYS A 242 11.48 33.20 -11.26
C LYS A 242 11.50 33.77 -9.84
N LEU A 243 11.71 32.91 -8.84
CA LEU A 243 11.81 33.33 -7.44
C LEU A 243 12.99 34.29 -7.21
N LEU A 244 14.15 33.99 -7.79
CA LEU A 244 15.34 34.84 -7.73
C LEU A 244 15.07 36.22 -8.35
N ILE A 245 14.47 36.27 -9.54
CA ILE A 245 14.10 37.54 -10.20
C ILE A 245 13.14 38.37 -9.32
N ASP A 246 12.15 37.73 -8.70
CA ASP A 246 11.18 38.41 -7.83
C ASP A 246 11.87 38.98 -6.58
N LEU A 247 12.82 38.24 -5.99
CA LEU A 247 13.65 38.71 -4.87
C LEU A 247 14.56 39.88 -5.26
N MET A 248 15.24 39.79 -6.42
CA MET A 248 16.07 40.88 -6.94
C MET A 248 15.25 42.15 -7.20
N ARG A 249 14.04 42.01 -7.75
CA ARG A 249 13.11 43.13 -7.95
C ARG A 249 12.72 43.78 -6.61
N LYS A 250 12.40 42.99 -5.58
CA LYS A 250 12.10 43.49 -4.24
C LYS A 250 13.29 44.21 -3.60
N ALA A 251 14.50 43.73 -3.87
CA ALA A 251 15.75 44.36 -3.43
C ALA A 251 16.09 45.65 -4.20
N GLY A 252 15.33 46.00 -5.24
CA GLY A 252 15.52 47.23 -6.01
C GLY A 252 16.58 47.13 -7.11
N TRP A 253 16.88 45.92 -7.59
CA TRP A 253 17.83 45.72 -8.68
C TRP A 253 17.25 46.18 -10.02
N ASP A 254 18.10 46.77 -10.85
CA ASP A 254 17.81 46.93 -12.27
C ASP A 254 18.00 45.60 -12.99
N LEU A 255 16.89 44.97 -13.38
CA LEU A 255 16.90 43.64 -13.99
C LEU A 255 17.49 43.64 -15.40
N GLU A 256 17.42 44.76 -16.13
CA GLU A 256 17.95 44.86 -17.48
C GLU A 256 19.48 45.01 -17.44
N GLU A 257 19.99 45.87 -16.55
CA GLU A 257 21.44 46.03 -16.35
C GLU A 257 22.08 44.75 -15.79
N ALA A 258 21.41 44.06 -14.87
CA ALA A 258 21.86 42.78 -14.36
C ALA A 258 21.89 41.69 -15.45
N ALA A 259 20.87 41.63 -16.31
CA ALA A 259 20.87 40.70 -17.44
C ALA A 259 21.97 41.00 -18.47
N ASN A 260 22.24 42.29 -18.73
CA ASN A 260 23.34 42.73 -19.59
C ASN A 260 24.71 42.40 -18.99
N SER A 261 24.82 42.38 -17.66
CA SER A 261 26.05 41.96 -16.97
C SER A 261 26.35 40.46 -17.15
N VAL A 262 25.30 39.61 -17.22
CA VAL A 262 25.47 38.16 -17.48
C VAL A 262 25.85 37.91 -18.94
N HIS A 263 25.11 38.50 -19.88
CA HIS A 263 25.34 38.33 -21.33
C HIS A 263 25.47 39.68 -22.04
N PRO A 264 26.68 40.28 -22.07
CA PRO A 264 26.90 41.61 -22.63
C PRO A 264 26.54 41.72 -24.11
N GLY A 265 25.88 42.81 -24.51
CA GLY A 265 25.56 43.08 -25.92
C GLY A 265 24.52 42.12 -26.51
N THR A 266 23.53 41.73 -25.71
CA THR A 266 22.38 40.94 -26.17
C THR A 266 21.21 41.86 -26.50
N GLU A 267 20.71 41.82 -27.73
CA GLU A 267 19.50 42.54 -28.13
C GLU A 267 18.26 41.68 -27.88
N TYR A 268 17.53 41.97 -26.81
CA TYR A 268 16.30 41.27 -26.49
C TYR A 268 15.16 41.71 -27.43
N VAL A 269 14.41 40.74 -27.96
CA VAL A 269 13.28 41.00 -28.88
C VAL A 269 12.10 41.67 -28.14
N LYS A 270 11.97 41.39 -26.84
CA LYS A 270 10.95 41.97 -25.96
C LYS A 270 11.58 42.30 -24.62
N ASN A 271 11.11 43.36 -23.96
CA ASN A 271 11.59 43.74 -22.64
C ASN A 271 11.49 42.59 -21.63
N GLY A 272 10.51 41.68 -21.73
CA GLY A 272 10.42 40.53 -20.83
C GLY A 272 11.42 39.39 -21.06
N HIS A 273 12.24 39.43 -22.13
CA HIS A 273 13.15 38.34 -22.48
C HIS A 273 14.44 38.31 -21.67
N PHE A 274 14.78 39.36 -20.91
CA PHE A 274 15.91 39.35 -19.99
C PHE A 274 15.87 38.16 -19.00
N ARG A 275 14.68 37.63 -18.71
CA ARG A 275 14.48 36.44 -17.87
C ARG A 275 15.25 35.21 -18.36
N TYR A 276 15.51 35.09 -19.66
CA TYR A 276 16.27 33.98 -20.23
C TYR A 276 17.76 34.11 -19.93
N ALA A 277 18.30 35.33 -19.76
CA ALA A 277 19.67 35.52 -19.30
C ALA A 277 19.84 35.10 -17.83
N PHE A 278 18.86 35.39 -16.97
CA PHE A 278 18.85 34.87 -15.60
C PHE A 278 18.73 33.35 -15.56
N LEU A 279 17.88 32.74 -16.41
CA LEU A 279 17.80 31.28 -16.51
C LEU A 279 19.12 30.68 -16.98
N SER A 280 19.77 31.30 -17.97
CA SER A 280 21.10 30.93 -18.43
C SER A 280 22.14 31.00 -17.30
N TYR A 281 22.15 32.08 -16.51
CA TYR A 281 23.02 32.22 -15.33
C TYR A 281 22.83 31.07 -14.34
N VAL A 282 21.57 30.75 -14.00
CA VAL A 282 21.27 29.65 -13.08
C VAL A 282 21.69 28.30 -13.67
N CYS A 283 21.42 28.05 -14.95
CA CYS A 283 21.88 26.84 -15.64
C CYS A 283 23.42 26.74 -15.64
N LEU A 284 24.13 27.83 -15.92
CA LEU A 284 25.60 27.85 -15.94
C LEU A 284 26.17 27.46 -14.57
N GLY A 285 25.65 28.02 -13.47
CA GLY A 285 26.07 27.63 -12.12
C GLY A 285 25.72 26.18 -11.80
N MET A 286 24.48 25.76 -12.06
CA MET A 286 24.00 24.42 -11.69
C MET A 286 24.67 23.29 -12.48
N PHE A 287 24.89 23.48 -13.78
CA PHE A 287 25.56 22.51 -14.65
C PHE A 287 27.09 22.67 -14.71
N HIS A 288 27.68 23.60 -13.95
CA HIS A 288 29.13 23.73 -13.88
C HIS A 288 29.77 22.41 -13.38
N ASN A 289 30.81 21.94 -14.07
CA ASN A 289 31.49 20.65 -13.84
C ASN A 289 30.59 19.39 -14.00
N PHE A 290 29.47 19.47 -14.72
CA PHE A 290 28.62 18.30 -14.96
C PHE A 290 29.32 17.18 -15.75
N ASP A 291 30.34 17.52 -16.53
CA ASP A 291 31.23 16.61 -17.26
C ASP A 291 32.25 15.87 -16.37
N LYS A 292 32.32 16.22 -15.08
CA LYS A 292 33.13 15.52 -14.07
C LYS A 292 32.26 14.59 -13.23
N ASN A 293 32.81 13.43 -12.91
CA ASN A 293 32.14 12.32 -12.22
C ASN A 293 31.71 12.63 -10.77
N ASP A 294 32.25 13.70 -10.18
CA ASP A 294 32.00 14.18 -8.83
C ASP A 294 31.67 15.70 -8.79
N PHE A 295 31.33 16.32 -9.93
CA PHE A 295 31.22 17.79 -10.05
C PHE A 295 32.49 18.57 -9.64
N GLY A 296 33.65 17.92 -9.61
CA GLY A 296 34.92 18.47 -9.15
C GLY A 296 35.02 18.59 -7.62
N LEU A 297 34.21 17.86 -6.84
CA LEU A 297 34.19 17.97 -5.37
C LEU A 297 35.52 17.62 -4.70
N CYS A 298 36.33 16.76 -5.33
CA CYS A 298 37.66 16.38 -4.85
C CYS A 298 38.77 17.24 -5.49
N ASP A 299 39.18 18.33 -4.85
CA ASP A 299 40.24 19.20 -5.39
C ASP A 299 41.67 18.67 -5.24
N ASN A 300 41.93 17.55 -4.54
CA ASN A 300 43.31 17.05 -4.33
C ASN A 300 43.40 15.55 -4.01
N VAL A 301 42.87 14.67 -4.88
CA VAL A 301 43.43 13.32 -4.99
C VAL A 301 43.55 12.99 -6.47
N ILE A 302 44.79 13.04 -6.96
CA ILE A 302 45.16 12.42 -8.22
C ILE A 302 44.89 10.91 -8.06
N LEU A 303 43.68 10.46 -8.39
CA LEU A 303 43.43 9.09 -8.81
C LEU A 303 43.64 9.04 -10.32
N CYS A 304 44.87 9.33 -10.74
CA CYS A 304 45.38 8.83 -12.02
C CYS A 304 45.51 7.31 -11.89
N ASN A 305 44.41 6.60 -12.10
CA ASN A 305 44.45 5.30 -12.75
C ASN A 305 43.54 5.40 -13.96
N GLY A 306 44.17 5.63 -15.12
CA GLY A 306 43.53 5.62 -16.44
C GLY A 306 43.08 4.22 -16.82
N ASN A 307 42.11 3.69 -16.09
CA ASN A 307 41.32 2.54 -16.52
C ASN A 307 39.95 3.11 -16.90
N GLY A 308 39.56 2.96 -18.16
CA GLY A 308 38.26 3.39 -18.65
C GLY A 308 37.14 2.88 -17.73
N ALA A 309 36.11 3.71 -17.53
CA ALA A 309 34.95 3.42 -16.69
C ALA A 309 34.52 1.95 -16.84
N SER A 310 34.87 1.12 -15.87
CA SER A 310 34.45 -0.27 -15.87
C SER A 310 32.94 -0.32 -15.62
N ASP A 311 32.28 -1.39 -16.07
CA ASP A 311 30.85 -1.66 -15.79
C ASP A 311 30.50 -1.56 -14.28
N SER A 312 31.50 -1.67 -13.40
CA SER A 312 31.36 -1.43 -11.97
C SER A 312 30.87 -0.03 -11.62
N ASP A 313 31.32 1.01 -12.32
CA ASP A 313 31.14 2.40 -11.90
C ASP A 313 29.73 2.90 -12.23
N SER A 314 29.20 2.55 -13.40
CA SER A 314 27.79 2.78 -13.77
C SER A 314 26.82 2.17 -12.73
N SER A 315 27.14 0.97 -12.23
CA SER A 315 26.33 0.31 -11.20
C SER A 315 26.33 1.04 -9.86
N VAL A 316 27.40 1.77 -9.53
CA VAL A 316 27.51 2.59 -8.31
C VAL A 316 26.65 3.85 -8.43
N TYR A 317 26.72 4.57 -9.56
CA TYR A 317 25.91 5.77 -9.79
C TYR A 317 24.41 5.45 -9.79
N LEU A 318 24.03 4.31 -10.35
CA LEU A 318 22.63 3.89 -10.38
C LEU A 318 22.12 3.50 -8.99
N ARG A 319 22.94 2.79 -8.20
CA ARG A 319 22.61 2.48 -6.81
C ARG A 319 22.41 3.76 -6.01
N GLN A 320 23.32 4.72 -6.15
CA GLN A 320 23.18 6.03 -5.52
C GLN A 320 21.87 6.70 -5.97
N LEU A 321 21.56 6.74 -7.27
CA LEU A 321 20.32 7.31 -7.76
C LEU A 321 19.08 6.69 -7.10
N ILE A 322 18.99 5.37 -7.03
CA ILE A 322 17.83 4.67 -6.41
C ILE A 322 17.70 5.04 -4.93
N GLU A 323 18.82 5.08 -4.20
CA GLU A 323 18.85 5.45 -2.78
C GLU A 323 18.41 6.91 -2.56
N TYR A 324 18.85 7.82 -3.42
CA TYR A 324 18.50 9.24 -3.35
C TYR A 324 17.04 9.51 -3.76
N VAL A 325 16.49 8.81 -4.75
CA VAL A 325 15.09 8.96 -5.16
C VAL A 325 14.12 8.55 -4.05
N ALA A 326 14.50 7.60 -3.19
CA ALA A 326 13.69 7.15 -2.07
C ALA A 326 13.72 8.10 -0.85
N SER A 327 14.55 9.14 -0.89
CA SER A 327 14.87 9.98 0.28
C SER A 327 14.43 11.44 0.07
N ASN A 328 14.06 12.13 1.15
CA ASN A 328 13.75 13.56 1.10
C ASN A 328 15.05 14.39 1.11
N PRO A 329 15.31 15.25 0.11
CA PRO A 329 16.58 15.99 0.02
C PRO A 329 16.86 16.91 1.21
N MET A 330 15.81 17.45 1.84
CA MET A 330 15.95 18.27 3.06
C MET A 330 16.40 17.44 4.26
N GLU A 331 15.91 16.20 4.37
CA GLU A 331 16.30 15.28 5.43
C GLU A 331 17.73 14.77 5.24
N ILE A 332 18.16 14.56 3.98
CA ILE A 332 19.55 14.14 3.68
C ILE A 332 20.54 15.19 4.18
N ILE A 333 20.28 16.47 3.91
CA ILE A 333 21.15 17.58 4.35
C ILE A 333 21.15 17.66 5.89
N SER A 334 19.97 17.55 6.53
CA SER A 334 19.84 17.62 7.99
C SER A 334 20.50 16.45 8.72
N ASN A 335 20.35 15.23 8.20
CA ASN A 335 20.82 14.01 8.86
C ASN A 335 22.31 13.76 8.60
N ASN A 336 22.84 14.17 7.43
CA ASN A 336 24.24 13.95 7.06
C ASN A 336 24.88 15.21 6.44
N PRO A 337 25.26 16.22 7.26
CA PRO A 337 25.84 17.48 6.77
C PRO A 337 27.14 17.31 5.97
N LYS A 338 27.87 16.20 6.15
CA LYS A 338 29.14 15.92 5.45
C LYS A 338 28.99 15.01 4.22
N SER A 339 27.75 14.70 3.81
CA SER A 339 27.49 13.87 2.63
C SER A 339 28.01 14.52 1.35
N GLU A 340 28.22 13.74 0.28
CA GLU A 340 28.61 14.29 -1.03
C GLU A 340 27.57 15.28 -1.55
N PHE A 341 26.28 14.96 -1.37
CA PHE A 341 25.18 15.83 -1.77
C PHE A 341 25.16 17.15 -0.97
N SER A 342 25.45 17.13 0.33
CA SER A 342 25.52 18.35 1.13
C SER A 342 26.66 19.27 0.67
N ARG A 343 27.86 18.72 0.41
CA ARG A 343 28.99 19.51 -0.14
C ARG A 343 28.70 20.03 -1.54
N PHE A 344 28.03 19.23 -2.37
CA PHE A 344 27.54 19.68 -3.68
C PHE A 344 26.59 20.86 -3.53
N CYS A 345 25.62 20.76 -2.62
CA CYS A 345 24.63 21.80 -2.37
C CYS A 345 25.28 23.11 -1.89
N GLU A 346 26.23 23.04 -0.94
CA GLU A 346 27.00 24.19 -0.45
C GLU A 346 27.79 24.85 -1.59
N ARG A 347 28.54 24.07 -2.37
CA ARG A 347 29.31 24.61 -3.49
C ARG A 347 28.42 25.28 -4.54
N LYS A 348 27.29 24.64 -4.88
CA LYS A 348 26.34 25.22 -5.84
C LYS A 348 25.65 26.47 -5.32
N TYR A 349 25.52 26.62 -4.01
CA TYR A 349 25.06 27.84 -3.40
C TYR A 349 26.09 28.96 -3.59
N ASP A 350 27.35 28.70 -3.24
CA ASP A 350 28.43 29.68 -3.35
C ASP A 350 28.71 30.10 -4.81
N GLU A 351 28.62 29.17 -5.76
CA GLU A 351 28.76 29.44 -7.20
C GLU A 351 27.62 30.30 -7.74
N LEU A 352 26.39 30.08 -7.25
CA LEU A 352 25.20 30.73 -7.78
C LEU A 352 24.86 32.05 -7.07
N ILE A 353 25.12 32.13 -5.77
CA ILE A 353 24.72 33.25 -4.90
C ILE A 353 25.98 33.96 -4.40
N HIS A 354 26.41 34.99 -5.14
CA HIS A 354 27.55 35.81 -4.72
C HIS A 354 27.24 36.56 -3.40
N PRO A 355 28.19 36.73 -2.47
CA PRO A 355 27.95 37.42 -1.19
C PRO A 355 27.34 38.83 -1.32
N THR A 356 27.69 39.57 -2.39
CA THR A 356 27.08 40.88 -2.70
C THR A 356 25.61 40.75 -3.11
N MET A 357 25.26 39.69 -3.82
CA MET A 357 23.87 39.39 -4.17
C MET A 357 23.08 38.96 -2.94
N GLU A 358 23.66 38.07 -2.13
CA GLU A 358 23.08 37.61 -0.88
C GLU A 358 22.78 38.77 0.07
N SER A 359 23.78 39.60 0.35
CA SER A 359 23.60 40.78 1.20
C SER A 359 22.55 41.73 0.62
N SER A 360 22.55 42.02 -0.68
CA SER A 360 21.55 42.91 -1.27
C SER A 360 20.12 42.37 -1.19
N ILE A 361 19.93 41.07 -1.45
CA ILE A 361 18.62 40.41 -1.43
C ILE A 361 18.12 40.22 0.00
N PHE A 362 18.96 39.74 0.92
CA PHE A 362 18.51 39.33 2.25
C PHE A 362 18.69 40.40 3.33
N SER A 363 19.72 41.26 3.27
CA SER A 363 19.91 42.30 4.32
C SER A 363 18.92 43.47 4.21
N ASN A 364 18.36 43.72 3.01
CA ASN A 364 17.32 44.72 2.81
C ASN A 364 15.91 44.21 3.15
N LEU A 365 15.68 42.89 3.17
CA LEU A 365 14.41 42.30 3.59
C LEU A 365 14.15 42.54 5.08
N ASP A 366 15.20 42.50 5.92
CA ASP A 366 15.11 42.75 7.37
C ASP A 366 14.72 44.20 7.72
N LYS A 367 14.99 45.16 6.83
CA LYS A 367 14.72 46.59 7.08
C LYS A 367 13.37 47.06 6.53
N LYS A 368 12.72 46.32 5.63
CA LYS A 368 11.56 46.80 4.84
C LYS A 368 10.28 45.95 4.94
N GLU A 369 10.30 44.73 5.47
CA GLU A 369 9.10 43.86 5.50
C GLU A 369 8.92 43.17 6.86
N LYS A 370 7.66 42.92 7.27
CA LYS A 370 7.31 42.27 8.53
C LYS A 370 8.06 40.93 8.62
N VAL A 371 8.77 40.68 9.73
CA VAL A 371 9.64 39.51 10.00
C VAL A 371 9.08 38.15 9.54
N LEU A 372 7.75 37.99 9.51
CA LEU A 372 7.10 36.76 9.03
C LEU A 372 7.25 36.53 7.52
N ASP A 373 7.16 37.59 6.70
CA ASP A 373 7.27 37.50 5.24
C ASP A 373 8.74 37.33 4.80
N SER A 374 9.70 37.85 5.57
CA SER A 374 11.14 37.67 5.30
C SER A 374 11.60 36.23 5.60
N TRP A 375 11.23 35.66 6.76
CA TRP A 375 11.55 34.27 7.11
C TRP A 375 10.88 33.28 6.14
N LYS A 376 9.63 33.54 5.76
CA LYS A 376 8.92 32.74 4.76
C LYS A 376 9.61 32.82 3.40
N SER A 377 10.07 34.00 2.98
CA SER A 377 10.82 34.17 1.72
C SER A 377 12.16 33.44 1.75
N MET A 378 12.88 33.45 2.87
CA MET A 378 14.14 32.71 3.04
C MET A 378 13.93 31.19 3.07
N THR A 379 12.86 30.72 3.72
CA THR A 379 12.49 29.30 3.75
C THR A 379 12.03 28.82 2.37
N VAL A 380 11.20 29.61 1.66
CA VAL A 380 10.73 29.30 0.29
C VAL A 380 11.89 29.34 -0.70
N PHE A 381 12.82 30.27 -0.53
CA PHE A 381 14.05 30.33 -1.32
C PHE A 381 14.89 29.08 -1.13
N TYR A 382 15.17 28.72 0.13
CA TYR A 382 15.98 27.54 0.44
C TYR A 382 15.30 26.24 -0.03
N ASP A 383 14.00 26.07 0.18
CA ASP A 383 13.24 24.90 -0.31
C ASP A 383 13.26 24.82 -1.86
N SER A 384 13.05 25.95 -2.55
CA SER A 384 13.14 25.99 -4.01
C SER A 384 14.56 25.71 -4.51
N PHE A 385 15.58 26.18 -3.79
CA PHE A 385 16.98 25.94 -4.10
C PHE A 385 17.33 24.46 -3.95
N VAL A 386 17.02 23.85 -2.80
CA VAL A 386 17.31 22.43 -2.53
C VAL A 386 16.59 21.51 -3.51
N ARG A 387 15.34 21.81 -3.88
CA ARG A 387 14.62 21.06 -4.92
C ARG A 387 15.33 21.11 -6.27
N MET A 388 15.77 22.31 -6.68
CA MET A 388 16.52 22.50 -7.91
C MET A 388 17.85 21.73 -7.88
N VAL A 389 18.67 21.91 -6.84
CA VAL A 389 19.95 21.22 -6.67
C VAL A 389 19.76 19.70 -6.66
N SER A 390 18.76 19.20 -5.94
CA SER A 390 18.41 17.77 -5.91
C SER A 390 18.05 17.22 -7.29
N SER A 391 17.26 17.96 -8.07
CA SER A 391 16.91 17.54 -9.43
C SER A 391 18.13 17.44 -10.36
N ILE A 392 19.12 18.32 -10.19
CA ILE A 392 20.36 18.31 -10.98
C ILE A 392 21.30 17.19 -10.53
N TRP A 393 21.39 16.96 -9.22
CA TRP A 393 22.13 15.84 -8.66
C TRP A 393 21.62 14.50 -9.18
N LEU A 394 20.31 14.28 -9.14
CA LEU A 394 19.68 13.06 -9.67
C LEU A 394 19.93 12.89 -11.17
N LEU A 395 19.80 13.97 -11.95
CA LEU A 395 20.08 13.97 -13.38
C LEU A 395 21.54 13.58 -13.67
N HIS A 396 22.49 14.04 -12.87
CA HIS A 396 23.91 13.69 -13.01
C HIS A 396 24.20 12.24 -12.64
N LYS A 397 23.64 11.74 -11.53
CA LYS A 397 23.77 10.32 -11.19
C LYS A 397 23.18 9.44 -12.30
N LEU A 398 22.08 9.86 -12.92
CA LEU A 398 21.54 9.16 -14.10
C LEU A 398 22.51 9.26 -15.28
N ALA A 399 23.05 10.44 -15.60
CA ALA A 399 23.99 10.68 -16.70
C ALA A 399 25.19 9.73 -16.66
N TYR A 400 25.79 9.54 -15.48
CA TYR A 400 26.94 8.66 -15.26
C TYR A 400 26.59 7.18 -15.10
N SER A 401 25.30 6.86 -15.02
CA SER A 401 24.84 5.48 -15.07
C SER A 401 24.78 4.94 -16.51
N PHE A 402 24.79 5.80 -17.54
CA PHE A 402 24.89 5.37 -18.94
C PHE A 402 26.30 4.87 -19.29
N HIS A 403 26.39 3.96 -20.25
CA HIS A 403 27.67 3.51 -20.83
C HIS A 403 27.63 3.63 -22.37
N PRO A 404 28.38 4.57 -22.98
CA PRO A 404 29.18 5.63 -22.35
C PRO A 404 28.31 6.65 -21.59
N ALA A 405 28.92 7.38 -20.65
CA ALA A 405 28.23 8.42 -19.89
C ALA A 405 27.66 9.52 -20.81
N VAL A 406 26.58 10.16 -20.36
CA VAL A 406 25.95 11.24 -21.12
C VAL A 406 26.89 12.46 -21.18
N GLU A 407 27.15 12.94 -22.38
CA GLU A 407 27.96 14.13 -22.62
C GLU A 407 27.10 15.38 -22.58
N ILE A 408 27.53 16.42 -21.85
CA ILE A 408 26.92 17.74 -21.86
C ILE A 408 27.62 18.66 -22.87
N PHE A 409 26.88 19.50 -23.58
CA PHE A 409 27.46 20.51 -24.46
C PHE A 409 26.73 21.85 -24.36
N GLN A 410 27.45 22.93 -24.65
CA GLN A 410 26.91 24.29 -24.73
C GLN A 410 27.32 24.91 -26.06
N ILE A 411 26.52 25.86 -26.54
CA ILE A 411 26.73 26.52 -27.81
C ILE A 411 27.32 27.91 -27.57
N GLU A 412 28.40 28.20 -28.30
CA GLU A 412 29.06 29.48 -28.23
C GLU A 412 28.21 30.61 -28.82
N LYS A 413 28.38 31.81 -28.25
CA LYS A 413 27.74 33.03 -28.75
C LYS A 413 28.22 33.33 -30.17
N GLY A 414 27.27 33.69 -31.04
CA GLY A 414 27.51 34.10 -32.42
C GLY A 414 27.50 32.97 -33.46
N VAL A 415 27.42 31.70 -33.03
CA VAL A 415 27.31 30.54 -33.91
C VAL A 415 25.98 30.56 -34.68
N GLU A 416 25.98 30.10 -35.93
CA GLU A 416 24.76 29.98 -36.73
C GLU A 416 23.83 28.90 -36.18
N PHE A 417 22.53 29.20 -36.16
CA PHE A 417 21.52 28.27 -35.66
C PHE A 417 21.47 26.96 -36.47
N SER A 418 21.49 25.82 -35.77
CA SER A 418 21.37 24.48 -36.33
C SER A 418 20.24 23.71 -35.66
N MET A 419 19.17 23.41 -36.41
CA MET A 419 18.03 22.63 -35.91
C MET A 419 18.38 21.23 -35.43
N VAL A 420 19.59 20.72 -35.69
CA VAL A 420 20.01 19.37 -35.24
C VAL A 420 20.43 19.40 -33.77
N TYR A 421 21.14 20.45 -33.35
CA TYR A 421 21.73 20.56 -32.01
C TYR A 421 21.04 21.59 -31.13
N MET A 422 20.19 22.44 -31.71
CA MET A 422 19.67 23.64 -31.09
C MET A 422 18.15 23.73 -31.20
N GLU A 423 17.52 24.13 -30.10
CA GLU A 423 16.11 24.48 -30.02
C GLU A 423 15.99 25.97 -29.68
N ASP A 424 15.17 26.73 -30.40
CA ASP A 424 14.85 28.11 -30.02
C ASP A 424 13.96 28.08 -28.76
N ILE A 425 14.42 28.73 -27.69
CA ILE A 425 13.67 28.82 -26.42
C ILE A 425 12.28 29.47 -26.57
N LEU A 426 12.05 30.23 -27.65
CA LEU A 426 10.75 30.85 -27.95
C LEU A 426 9.80 29.93 -28.74
N GLY A 427 10.29 28.78 -29.23
CA GLY A 427 9.51 27.79 -29.97
C GLY A 427 8.99 28.29 -31.33
N LYS A 428 9.53 29.39 -31.87
CA LYS A 428 9.02 30.07 -33.08
C LYS A 428 10.11 30.20 -34.14
N CYS A 429 10.41 29.10 -34.82
CA CYS A 429 11.31 29.11 -35.97
C CYS A 429 10.55 29.35 -37.30
N SER A 430 9.91 30.52 -37.47
CA SER A 430 9.47 30.98 -38.79
C SER A 430 10.50 31.97 -39.35
N PHE A 431 11.50 31.45 -40.06
CA PHE A 431 12.57 32.28 -40.62
C PHE A 431 12.11 32.99 -41.89
N VAL A 432 11.78 34.28 -41.77
CA VAL A 432 11.45 35.15 -42.90
C VAL A 432 12.74 35.87 -43.34
N GLY A 433 13.71 35.13 -43.90
CA GLY A 433 14.99 35.72 -44.32
C GLY A 433 15.99 34.72 -44.90
N LYS A 434 16.93 35.19 -45.75
CA LYS A 434 17.97 34.36 -46.39
C LYS A 434 19.15 34.01 -45.46
N THR A 435 19.31 34.72 -44.34
CA THR A 435 20.41 34.53 -43.38
C THR A 435 19.92 33.77 -42.14
N ARG A 436 20.62 32.70 -41.77
CA ARG A 436 20.34 31.97 -40.53
C ARG A 436 20.57 32.88 -39.32
N PRO A 437 19.67 32.89 -38.33
CA PRO A 437 19.89 33.65 -37.11
C PRO A 437 21.11 33.11 -36.36
N ARG A 438 21.73 33.97 -35.56
CA ARG A 438 22.89 33.62 -34.75
C ARG A 438 22.48 33.47 -33.29
N VAL A 439 23.14 32.55 -32.60
CA VAL A 439 22.93 32.32 -31.18
C VAL A 439 23.41 33.53 -30.38
N GLY A 440 22.54 34.10 -29.55
CA GLY A 440 22.90 35.11 -28.57
C GLY A 440 23.62 34.49 -27.38
N PHE A 441 23.01 33.47 -26.78
CA PHE A 441 23.60 32.68 -25.69
C PHE A 441 22.82 31.37 -25.49
N THR A 442 23.47 30.41 -24.83
CA THR A 442 22.84 29.16 -24.40
C THR A 442 22.00 29.39 -23.14
N VAL A 443 20.71 29.05 -23.18
CA VAL A 443 19.80 29.14 -22.03
C VAL A 443 19.84 27.86 -21.21
N VAL A 444 19.77 26.71 -21.88
CA VAL A 444 19.87 25.37 -21.27
C VAL A 444 20.87 24.55 -22.08
N PRO A 445 21.84 23.87 -21.45
CA PRO A 445 22.79 23.02 -22.15
C PRO A 445 22.08 21.87 -22.89
N GLY A 446 22.73 21.37 -23.93
CA GLY A 446 22.32 20.17 -24.65
C GLY A 446 23.03 18.93 -24.12
N PHE A 447 22.53 17.75 -24.48
CA PHE A 447 23.09 16.48 -24.04
C PHE A 447 23.21 15.51 -25.21
N LYS A 448 24.23 14.65 -25.16
CA LYS A 448 24.46 13.60 -26.14
C LYS A 448 24.53 12.25 -25.43
N ILE A 449 23.63 11.37 -25.82
CA ILE A 449 23.48 10.01 -25.27
C ILE A 449 23.77 9.04 -26.40
N GLY A 450 25.01 8.54 -26.46
CA GLY A 450 25.47 7.73 -27.59
C GLY A 450 25.37 8.51 -28.91
N GLN A 451 24.44 8.10 -29.78
CA GLN A 451 24.17 8.76 -31.08
C GLN A 451 22.98 9.74 -31.04
N THR A 452 22.23 9.77 -29.94
CA THR A 452 21.07 10.65 -29.81
C THR A 452 21.48 11.99 -29.21
N VAL A 453 21.00 13.07 -29.80
CA VAL A 453 21.24 14.44 -29.34
C VAL A 453 19.94 15.00 -28.77
N ILE A 454 19.99 15.42 -27.51
CA ILE A 454 19.00 16.28 -26.89
C ILE A 454 19.46 17.72 -27.11
N GLN A 455 18.63 18.50 -27.80
CA GLN A 455 18.98 19.83 -28.27
C GLN A 455 19.21 20.80 -27.10
N SER A 456 20.18 21.69 -27.26
CA SER A 456 20.40 22.80 -26.34
C SER A 456 19.39 23.91 -26.63
N GLN A 457 18.77 24.45 -25.58
CA GLN A 457 17.86 25.59 -25.73
C GLN A 457 18.67 26.88 -25.80
N VAL A 458 18.54 27.59 -26.91
CA VAL A 458 19.29 28.82 -27.19
C VAL A 458 18.36 30.01 -27.35
N TYR A 459 18.87 31.18 -27.00
CA TYR A 459 18.24 32.46 -27.34
C TYR A 459 18.90 33.00 -28.61
N LEU A 460 18.09 33.42 -29.59
CA LEU A 460 18.58 33.86 -30.90
C LEU A 460 18.63 35.39 -31.02
N ASN A 461 19.72 35.90 -31.60
CA ASN A 461 19.88 37.30 -31.96
C ASN A 461 19.45 37.53 -33.42
N GLY A 462 18.92 38.72 -33.71
CA GLY A 462 18.58 39.16 -35.08
C GLY A 462 17.16 38.83 -35.54
N LEU A 463 16.30 38.28 -34.67
CA LEU A 463 14.87 38.17 -34.93
C LEU A 463 14.22 39.54 -34.65
N LYS A 464 14.14 40.42 -35.65
CA LYS A 464 13.30 41.62 -35.53
C LYS A 464 11.86 41.15 -35.35
N GLY A 465 11.30 41.36 -34.16
CA GLY A 465 9.90 41.06 -33.89
C GLY A 465 9.03 41.91 -34.80
N THR A 466 8.19 41.28 -35.63
CA THR A 466 6.97 41.94 -36.09
C THR A 466 6.04 42.06 -34.89
N GLU A 467 5.74 43.29 -34.49
CA GLU A 467 4.77 43.61 -33.43
C GLU A 467 3.40 42.97 -33.67
#